data_AF-A0A2H0A6V2-F1
#
_entry.id   AF-A0A2H0A6V2-F1
#
_cell.length_a   1.000
_cell.length_b   1.000
_cell.length_c   1.000
_cell.angle_alpha   90.00
_cell.angle_beta   90.00
_cell.angle_gamma   90.00
#
_symmetry.space_group_name_H-M   'P 1'
#
loop_
_entity.id
_entity.type
_entity.pdbx_description
1 polymer ?
#
loop_
_entity_poly.entity_id
_entity_poly.type
_entity_poly.pdbx_seq_one_letter_code
_entity_poly.pdbx_strand_id
1 'polypeptide(L)'
;MFVLGLQGSPRKKGNTTVLLSAFIEEMKTRGVQTQVINVCDKFIKPCIGCANCERKGVCAIEDDDMTGEIYGLLRRADVVVLATPIYFYNATAQMKLLIDRSQALWARKYKLMLTDPGRPERKGILLAVGATKGRNLFEGMILTAKYFFDAIGAEFSGKLTYSRIEDFGDMEKHETVRQDIKTEVDRLSSLFQRKKILFACRENAGRSQMAQAFVRYHAGGRIDAQSAGSQPAEKINPIMEEAMQESGIDVAFQKPRSIDDAIAEFKPDMMVTMGCGEECPFVPGVKYENWDLPDPSGKPIEFVRTVRDDIEQKVKHLIDRL
;
A
#
# COMPACT_ATOMS: atom_id res chain seq x y z
N MET A 1 6.27 -7.99 -1.29
CA MET A 1 4.90 -7.62 -1.64
C MET A 1 4.17 -7.42 -0.33
N PHE A 2 3.29 -6.42 -0.23
CA PHE A 2 2.52 -6.16 0.98
C PHE A 2 1.01 -6.17 0.71
N VAL A 3 0.26 -6.93 1.51
CA VAL A 3 -1.20 -7.04 1.44
C VAL A 3 -1.83 -6.41 2.67
N LEU A 4 -2.74 -5.48 2.45
CA LEU A 4 -3.52 -4.84 3.50
C LEU A 4 -4.98 -5.35 3.46
N GLY A 5 -5.41 -6.04 4.51
CA GLY A 5 -6.80 -6.40 4.73
C GLY A 5 -7.54 -5.33 5.54
N LEU A 6 -8.64 -4.82 5.01
CA LEU A 6 -9.55 -3.91 5.70
C LEU A 6 -10.77 -4.70 6.16
N GLN A 7 -10.84 -5.01 7.45
CA GLN A 7 -11.93 -5.77 8.05
C GLN A 7 -13.05 -4.83 8.53
N GLY A 8 -14.20 -4.87 7.86
CA GLY A 8 -15.35 -4.01 8.11
C GLY A 8 -16.47 -4.61 8.95
N SER A 9 -16.32 -5.82 9.49
CA SER A 9 -17.29 -6.44 10.38
C SER A 9 -17.11 -5.96 11.82
N PRO A 10 -18.17 -5.47 12.48
CA PRO A 10 -18.13 -5.20 13.93
C PRO A 10 -18.11 -6.50 14.75
N ARG A 11 -18.47 -7.64 14.16
CA ARG A 11 -18.42 -8.94 14.81
C ARG A 11 -17.05 -9.56 14.60
N LYS A 12 -16.23 -9.62 15.67
CA LYS A 12 -14.85 -10.14 15.63
C LYS A 12 -14.73 -11.58 15.13
N LYS A 13 -15.73 -12.41 15.38
CA LYS A 13 -15.80 -13.81 14.90
C LYS A 13 -16.86 -14.01 13.80
N GLY A 14 -17.25 -12.93 13.12
CA GLY A 14 -18.28 -12.98 12.09
C GLY A 14 -17.81 -13.65 10.80
N ASN A 15 -18.76 -14.00 9.94
CA ASN A 15 -18.50 -14.63 8.64
C ASN A 15 -17.55 -13.83 7.74
N THR A 16 -17.63 -12.49 7.74
CA THR A 16 -16.67 -11.63 7.02
C THR A 16 -15.25 -11.77 7.54
N THR A 17 -15.08 -11.92 8.86
CA THR A 17 -13.76 -12.15 9.46
C THR A 17 -13.21 -13.48 9.01
N VAL A 18 -14.03 -14.55 9.07
CA VAL A 18 -13.63 -15.88 8.58
C VAL A 18 -13.16 -15.83 7.13
N LEU A 19 -13.91 -15.15 6.25
CA LEU A 19 -13.57 -15.01 4.85
C LEU A 19 -12.23 -14.26 4.65
N LEU A 20 -12.06 -13.11 5.30
CA LEU A 20 -10.81 -12.34 5.19
C LEU A 20 -9.63 -13.11 5.78
N SER A 21 -9.79 -13.72 6.96
CA SER A 21 -8.74 -14.51 7.60
C SER A 21 -8.28 -15.65 6.70
N ALA A 22 -9.20 -16.40 6.10
CA ALA A 22 -8.85 -17.47 5.16
C ALA A 22 -8.08 -16.92 3.94
N PHE A 23 -8.48 -15.78 3.38
CA PHE A 23 -7.75 -15.12 2.29
C PHE A 23 -6.33 -14.71 2.71
N ILE A 24 -6.20 -14.08 3.87
CA ILE A 24 -4.91 -13.62 4.41
C ILE A 24 -3.99 -14.80 4.72
N GLU A 25 -4.51 -15.89 5.28
CA GLU A 25 -3.73 -17.11 5.54
C GLU A 25 -3.22 -17.73 4.23
N GLU A 26 -4.05 -17.83 3.18
CA GLU A 26 -3.58 -18.29 1.87
C GLU A 26 -2.44 -17.41 1.34
N MET A 27 -2.55 -16.07 1.43
CA MET A 27 -1.46 -15.15 1.05
C MET A 27 -0.18 -15.39 1.87
N LYS A 28 -0.30 -15.62 3.19
CA LYS A 28 0.85 -15.92 4.05
C LYS A 28 1.53 -17.23 3.68
N THR A 29 0.78 -18.26 3.27
CA THR A 29 1.38 -19.52 2.80
C THR A 29 2.27 -19.33 1.57
N ARG A 30 2.05 -18.26 0.79
CA ARG A 30 2.89 -17.84 -0.34
C ARG A 30 4.06 -16.94 0.06
N GLY A 31 4.32 -16.78 1.36
CA GLY A 31 5.40 -15.95 1.89
C GLY A 31 5.17 -14.45 1.79
N VAL A 32 3.92 -14.02 1.61
CA VAL A 32 3.57 -12.60 1.44
C VAL A 32 3.42 -11.92 2.80
N GLN A 33 3.91 -10.68 2.90
CA GLN A 33 3.68 -9.85 4.09
C GLN A 33 2.23 -9.38 4.11
N THR A 34 1.56 -9.54 5.25
CA THR A 34 0.14 -9.18 5.39
C THR A 34 -0.09 -8.38 6.67
N GLN A 35 -0.98 -7.39 6.61
CA GLN A 35 -1.51 -6.73 7.79
C GLN A 35 -3.03 -6.59 7.68
N VAL A 36 -3.74 -6.73 8.80
CA VAL A 36 -5.19 -6.53 8.85
C VAL A 36 -5.52 -5.39 9.79
N ILE A 37 -6.37 -4.48 9.33
CA ILE A 37 -6.97 -3.42 10.14
C ILE A 37 -8.42 -3.79 10.41
N ASN A 38 -8.78 -3.94 11.68
CA ASN A 38 -10.18 -4.03 12.10
C ASN A 38 -10.76 -2.61 12.11
N VAL A 39 -11.35 -2.18 10.99
CA VAL A 39 -11.80 -0.79 10.80
C VAL A 39 -12.88 -0.40 11.82
N CYS A 40 -13.68 -1.37 12.27
CA CYS A 40 -14.68 -1.13 13.32
C CYS A 40 -14.10 -0.87 14.72
N ASP A 41 -12.83 -1.23 14.96
CA ASP A 41 -12.12 -0.96 16.22
C ASP A 41 -11.34 0.37 16.15
N LYS A 42 -11.32 1.04 14.98
CA LYS A 42 -10.56 2.27 14.75
C LYS A 42 -11.38 3.52 15.02
N PHE A 43 -10.72 4.52 15.60
CA PHE A 43 -11.25 5.86 15.76
C PHE A 43 -10.99 6.67 14.48
N ILE A 44 -11.99 6.70 13.59
CA ILE A 44 -11.96 7.46 12.35
C ILE A 44 -13.03 8.55 12.42
N LYS A 45 -12.61 9.82 12.33
CA LYS A 45 -13.54 10.95 12.29
C LYS A 45 -14.18 11.04 10.89
N PRO A 46 -15.47 11.40 10.76
CA PRO A 46 -16.11 11.54 9.46
C PRO A 46 -15.47 12.67 8.65
N CYS A 47 -15.52 12.55 7.32
CA CYS A 47 -15.15 13.65 6.44
C CYS A 47 -16.12 14.82 6.65
N ILE A 48 -15.59 16.04 6.84
CA ILE A 48 -16.39 17.25 7.04
C ILE A 48 -16.52 18.12 5.78
N GLY A 49 -16.05 17.64 4.62
CA GLY A 49 -16.18 18.37 3.35
C GLY A 49 -15.39 19.69 3.27
N CYS A 50 -14.34 19.88 4.07
CA CYS A 50 -13.61 21.15 4.13
C CYS A 50 -12.72 21.47 2.90
N ALA A 51 -12.62 20.53 1.95
CA ALA A 51 -11.79 20.61 0.74
C ALA A 51 -10.28 20.90 0.98
N ASN A 52 -9.77 20.74 2.20
CA ASN A 52 -8.34 20.95 2.46
C ASN A 52 -7.45 20.02 1.64
N CYS A 53 -7.87 18.75 1.50
CA CYS A 53 -7.12 17.77 0.73
C CYS A 53 -7.01 18.13 -0.76
N GLU A 54 -7.98 18.84 -1.33
CA GLU A 54 -7.93 19.29 -2.72
C GLU A 54 -6.87 20.37 -2.95
N ARG A 55 -6.56 21.16 -1.91
CA ARG A 55 -5.57 22.24 -1.97
C ARG A 55 -4.18 21.82 -1.51
N LYS A 56 -4.11 21.00 -0.46
CA LYS A 56 -2.86 20.65 0.26
C LYS A 56 -2.44 19.21 0.08
N GLY A 57 -3.29 18.36 -0.51
CA GLY A 57 -3.00 16.93 -0.68
C GLY A 57 -2.99 16.14 0.62
N VAL A 58 -3.41 16.74 1.74
CA VAL A 58 -3.47 16.10 3.06
C VAL A 58 -4.80 16.41 3.75
N CYS A 59 -5.25 15.50 4.61
CA CYS A 59 -6.47 15.72 5.39
C CYS A 59 -6.21 16.77 6.48
N ALA A 60 -7.15 17.69 6.69
CA ALA A 60 -7.08 18.66 7.81
C ALA A 60 -7.51 18.07 9.15
N ILE A 61 -8.15 16.89 9.13
CA ILE A 61 -8.52 16.18 10.34
C ILE A 61 -7.31 15.38 10.79
N GLU A 62 -6.77 15.77 11.94
CA GLU A 62 -5.66 15.11 12.63
C GLU A 62 -6.17 14.32 13.86
N ASP A 63 -5.26 13.65 14.56
CA ASP A 63 -5.52 12.87 15.77
C ASP A 63 -6.59 11.80 15.57
N ASP A 64 -6.43 10.99 14.54
CA ASP A 64 -7.27 9.84 14.26
C ASP A 64 -6.48 8.73 13.54
N ASP A 65 -7.05 7.53 13.46
CA ASP A 65 -6.33 6.39 12.87
C ASP A 65 -6.09 6.54 11.36
N MET A 66 -6.90 7.36 10.66
CA MET A 66 -6.66 7.65 9.25
C MET A 66 -5.31 8.31 9.03
N THR A 67 -5.05 9.40 9.77
CA THR A 67 -3.80 10.15 9.70
C THR A 67 -2.64 9.46 10.40
N GLY A 68 -2.90 8.74 11.50
CA GLY A 68 -1.86 8.04 12.27
C GLY A 68 -1.22 6.88 11.52
N GLU A 69 -2.02 6.05 10.84
CA GLU A 69 -1.55 4.80 10.25
C GLU A 69 -2.16 4.43 8.89
N ILE A 70 -3.47 4.63 8.67
CA ILE A 70 -4.18 3.99 7.55
C ILE A 70 -3.71 4.52 6.19
N TYR A 71 -3.49 5.83 6.03
CA TYR A 71 -3.00 6.36 4.75
C TYR A 71 -1.65 5.77 4.34
N GLY A 72 -0.72 5.65 5.29
CA GLY A 72 0.60 5.04 5.03
C GLY A 72 0.48 3.57 4.63
N LEU A 73 -0.39 2.82 5.29
CA LEU A 73 -0.63 1.40 4.98
C LEU A 73 -1.28 1.23 3.60
N LEU A 74 -2.26 2.07 3.24
CA LEU A 74 -2.88 2.06 1.91
C LEU A 74 -1.84 2.33 0.81
N ARG A 75 -0.92 3.28 1.05
CA ARG A 75 0.16 3.63 0.11
C ARG A 75 1.22 2.53 0.00
N ARG A 76 1.56 1.88 1.11
CA ARG A 76 2.51 0.74 1.12
C ARG A 76 1.95 -0.49 0.39
N ALA A 77 0.64 -0.71 0.44
CA ALA A 77 0.01 -1.91 -0.09
C ALA A 77 0.21 -2.06 -1.61
N ASP A 78 0.60 -3.27 -2.02
CA ASP A 78 0.49 -3.73 -3.40
C ASP A 78 -0.88 -4.35 -3.66
N VAL A 79 -1.52 -4.90 -2.62
CA VAL A 79 -2.90 -5.40 -2.68
C VAL A 79 -3.69 -4.89 -1.49
N VAL A 80 -4.86 -4.31 -1.74
CA VAL A 80 -5.82 -3.89 -0.71
C VAL A 80 -7.05 -4.78 -0.81
N VAL A 81 -7.36 -5.50 0.27
CA VAL A 81 -8.52 -6.39 0.38
C VAL A 81 -9.57 -5.70 1.23
N LEU A 82 -10.67 -5.27 0.61
CA LEU A 82 -11.81 -4.67 1.30
C LEU A 82 -12.80 -5.78 1.69
N ALA A 83 -12.88 -6.11 2.98
CA ALA A 83 -13.80 -7.14 3.47
C ALA A 83 -14.94 -6.52 4.29
N THR A 84 -16.20 -6.76 3.93
CA THR A 84 -17.34 -6.16 4.64
C THR A 84 -18.61 -7.03 4.60
N PRO A 85 -19.41 -7.08 5.68
CA PRO A 85 -20.78 -7.56 5.58
C PRO A 85 -21.64 -6.52 4.84
N ILE A 86 -22.68 -6.98 4.15
CA ILE A 86 -23.62 -6.10 3.46
C ILE A 86 -24.64 -5.54 4.46
N TYR A 87 -24.52 -4.24 4.74
CA TYR A 87 -25.46 -3.47 5.53
C TYR A 87 -26.19 -2.52 4.57
N PHE A 88 -27.50 -2.71 4.41
CA PHE A 88 -28.33 -1.91 3.49
C PHE A 88 -27.71 -1.77 2.08
N TYR A 89 -27.30 -2.89 1.47
CA TYR A 89 -26.71 -2.96 0.11
C TYR A 89 -25.34 -2.28 -0.02
N ASN A 90 -24.67 -1.95 1.09
CA ASN A 90 -23.34 -1.35 1.11
C ASN A 90 -22.49 -1.85 2.30
N ALA A 91 -21.31 -1.26 2.49
CA ALA A 91 -20.42 -1.52 3.61
C ALA A 91 -21.02 -1.04 4.94
N THR A 92 -20.40 -1.45 6.05
CA THR A 92 -20.69 -0.87 7.37
C THR A 92 -20.35 0.61 7.43
N ALA A 93 -21.02 1.35 8.32
CA ALA A 93 -20.79 2.78 8.50
C ALA A 93 -19.31 3.10 8.83
N GLN A 94 -18.68 2.28 9.67
CA GLN A 94 -17.27 2.42 10.05
C GLN A 94 -16.34 2.26 8.85
N MET A 95 -16.59 1.25 8.01
CA MET A 95 -15.86 1.09 6.75
C MET A 95 -16.08 2.27 5.82
N LYS A 96 -17.30 2.80 5.77
CA LYS A 96 -17.63 3.96 4.95
C LYS A 96 -16.91 5.24 5.40
N LEU A 97 -16.62 5.41 6.69
CA LEU A 97 -15.77 6.51 7.19
C LEU A 97 -14.38 6.49 6.56
N LEU A 98 -13.74 5.31 6.50
CA LEU A 98 -12.44 5.12 5.84
C LEU A 98 -12.53 5.42 4.34
N ILE A 99 -13.54 4.89 3.67
CA ILE A 99 -13.77 5.11 2.24
C ILE A 99 -13.95 6.61 1.95
N ASP A 100 -14.76 7.32 2.74
CA ASP A 100 -15.04 8.73 2.55
C ASP A 100 -13.83 9.61 2.86
N ARG A 101 -13.03 9.23 3.86
CA ARG A 101 -11.76 9.92 4.16
C ARG A 101 -10.69 9.67 3.11
N SER A 102 -10.79 8.60 2.31
CA SER A 102 -9.91 8.34 1.17
C SER A 102 -10.04 9.38 0.04
N GLN A 103 -10.98 10.33 0.15
CA GLN A 103 -11.00 11.58 -0.62
C GLN A 103 -9.64 12.29 -0.65
N ALA A 104 -8.83 12.18 0.43
CA ALA A 104 -7.50 12.77 0.45
C ALA A 104 -6.57 12.15 -0.61
N LEU A 105 -6.64 10.84 -0.82
CA LEU A 105 -5.84 10.15 -1.84
C LEU A 105 -6.39 10.42 -3.24
N TRP A 106 -7.71 10.46 -3.39
CA TRP A 106 -8.38 10.88 -4.62
C TRP A 106 -7.95 12.28 -5.06
N ALA A 107 -7.91 13.23 -4.12
CA ALA A 107 -7.53 14.62 -4.38
C ALA A 107 -6.08 14.72 -4.88
N ARG A 108 -5.14 13.97 -4.30
CA ARG A 108 -3.76 13.94 -4.80
C ARG A 108 -3.69 13.46 -6.25
N LYS A 109 -4.47 12.43 -6.59
CA LYS A 109 -4.53 11.88 -7.96
C LYS A 109 -5.18 12.83 -8.97
N TYR A 110 -6.36 13.36 -8.65
CA TYR A 110 -7.21 14.05 -9.64
C TYR A 110 -7.22 15.57 -9.54
N LYS A 111 -6.85 16.14 -8.39
CA LYS A 111 -6.76 17.60 -8.21
C LYS A 111 -5.31 18.08 -8.29
N LEU A 112 -4.39 17.34 -7.68
CA LEU A 112 -2.96 17.69 -7.69
C LEU A 112 -2.18 17.01 -8.83
N MET A 113 -2.83 16.13 -9.60
CA MET A 113 -2.22 15.42 -10.74
C MET A 113 -0.96 14.62 -10.36
N LEU A 114 -0.87 14.17 -9.10
CA LEU A 114 0.25 13.38 -8.61
C LEU A 114 -0.04 11.89 -8.80
N THR A 115 0.98 11.14 -9.20
CA THR A 115 0.89 9.69 -9.37
C THR A 115 1.57 8.98 -8.21
N ASP A 116 0.78 8.19 -7.48
CA ASP A 116 1.32 7.24 -6.53
C ASP A 116 2.24 6.22 -7.23
N PRO A 117 3.48 6.01 -6.76
CA PRO A 117 4.42 5.05 -7.33
C PRO A 117 3.89 3.62 -7.43
N GLY A 118 3.05 3.19 -6.50
CA GLY A 118 2.45 1.86 -6.50
C GLY A 118 1.24 1.71 -7.42
N ARG A 119 0.65 2.82 -7.89
CA ARG A 119 -0.59 2.81 -8.68
C ARG A 119 -0.57 1.90 -9.91
N PRO A 120 0.51 1.84 -10.73
CA PRO A 120 0.50 1.02 -11.93
C PRO A 120 0.19 -0.45 -11.66
N GLU A 121 0.52 -0.95 -10.48
CA GLU A 121 0.47 -2.38 -10.15
C GLU A 121 -0.45 -2.72 -8.97
N ARG A 122 -0.89 -1.71 -8.20
CA ARG A 122 -1.70 -1.95 -7.00
C ARG A 122 -3.04 -2.57 -7.36
N LYS A 123 -3.40 -3.66 -6.68
CA LYS A 123 -4.66 -4.39 -6.90
C LYS A 123 -5.62 -4.20 -5.74
N GLY A 124 -6.91 -4.20 -6.05
CA GLY A 124 -8.02 -4.11 -5.11
C GLY A 124 -8.94 -5.32 -5.23
N ILE A 125 -9.23 -5.96 -4.09
CA ILE A 125 -10.10 -7.14 -4.03
C ILE A 125 -11.24 -6.89 -3.04
N LEU A 126 -12.48 -7.15 -3.46
CA LEU A 126 -13.67 -7.05 -2.59
C LEU A 126 -14.07 -8.43 -2.04
N LEU A 127 -14.18 -8.55 -0.72
CA LEU A 127 -14.77 -9.70 -0.04
C LEU A 127 -16.09 -9.26 0.63
N ALA A 128 -17.23 -9.77 0.16
CA ALA A 128 -18.53 -9.36 0.69
C ALA A 128 -19.42 -10.55 1.05
N VAL A 129 -20.10 -10.47 2.20
CA VAL A 129 -21.06 -11.47 2.65
C VAL A 129 -22.40 -10.83 2.95
N GLY A 130 -23.50 -11.47 2.59
CA GLY A 130 -24.84 -10.96 2.86
C GLY A 130 -25.84 -12.08 3.17
N ALA A 131 -26.78 -11.81 4.07
CA ALA A 131 -27.76 -12.79 4.51
C ALA A 131 -28.83 -13.10 3.45
N THR A 132 -29.21 -12.11 2.64
CA THR A 132 -30.35 -12.27 1.71
C THR A 132 -29.93 -12.87 0.36
N LYS A 133 -30.90 -13.05 -0.54
CA LYS A 133 -30.73 -13.65 -1.89
C LYS A 133 -31.11 -12.70 -3.03
N GLY A 134 -31.17 -11.40 -2.77
CA GLY A 134 -31.56 -10.41 -3.77
C GLY A 134 -30.58 -10.39 -4.94
N ARG A 135 -31.07 -10.30 -6.18
CA ARG A 135 -30.24 -10.25 -7.41
C ARG A 135 -29.21 -9.13 -7.36
N ASN A 136 -29.55 -8.01 -6.72
CA ASN A 136 -28.75 -6.80 -6.68
C ASN A 136 -28.00 -6.62 -5.34
N LEU A 137 -27.96 -7.65 -4.49
CA LEU A 137 -27.46 -7.58 -3.11
C LEU A 137 -26.08 -6.91 -3.00
N PHE A 138 -25.20 -7.19 -3.95
CA PHE A 138 -23.82 -6.69 -3.94
C PHE A 138 -23.59 -5.49 -4.87
N GLU A 139 -24.57 -5.05 -5.66
CA GLU A 139 -24.35 -4.03 -6.70
C GLU A 139 -23.88 -2.69 -6.11
N GLY A 140 -24.56 -2.21 -5.06
CA GLY A 140 -24.17 -0.97 -4.38
C GLY A 140 -22.77 -1.03 -3.79
N MET A 141 -22.42 -2.16 -3.17
CA MET A 141 -21.08 -2.38 -2.63
C MET A 141 -20.02 -2.48 -3.72
N ILE A 142 -20.29 -3.16 -4.84
CA ILE A 142 -19.35 -3.27 -5.96
C ILE A 142 -19.05 -1.89 -6.56
N LEU A 143 -20.06 -1.04 -6.75
CA LEU A 143 -19.87 0.33 -7.23
C LEU A 143 -19.02 1.15 -6.24
N THR A 144 -19.34 1.07 -4.96
CA THR A 144 -18.58 1.75 -3.90
C THR A 144 -17.13 1.28 -3.86
N ALA A 145 -16.89 -0.03 -3.96
CA ALA A 145 -15.55 -0.61 -3.96
C ALA A 145 -14.73 -0.16 -5.18
N LYS A 146 -15.32 -0.17 -6.38
CA LYS A 146 -14.64 0.31 -7.60
C LYS A 146 -14.15 1.75 -7.44
N TYR A 147 -15.00 2.63 -6.91
CA TYR A 147 -14.63 4.04 -6.72
C TYR A 147 -13.59 4.21 -5.60
N PHE A 148 -13.73 3.45 -4.50
CA PHE A 148 -12.73 3.43 -3.43
C PHE A 148 -11.35 2.99 -3.94
N PHE A 149 -11.29 1.88 -4.70
CA PHE A 149 -10.02 1.40 -5.25
C PHE A 149 -9.43 2.41 -6.23
N ASP A 150 -10.23 3.02 -7.09
CA ASP A 150 -9.76 4.09 -7.96
C ASP A 150 -9.16 5.28 -7.19
N ALA A 151 -9.83 5.72 -6.10
CA ALA A 151 -9.40 6.81 -5.24
C ALA A 151 -8.03 6.55 -4.58
N ILE A 152 -7.75 5.31 -4.19
CA ILE A 152 -6.46 4.92 -3.59
C ILE A 152 -5.42 4.50 -4.64
N GLY A 153 -5.74 4.62 -5.93
CA GLY A 153 -4.86 4.20 -7.02
C GLY A 153 -4.65 2.69 -7.05
N ALA A 154 -5.72 1.90 -6.92
CA ALA A 154 -5.73 0.46 -7.07
C ALA A 154 -6.71 0.05 -8.20
N GLU A 155 -6.33 -0.96 -8.97
CA GLU A 155 -7.22 -1.58 -9.95
C GLU A 155 -8.23 -2.50 -9.25
N PHE A 156 -9.53 -2.38 -9.53
CA PHE A 156 -10.52 -3.36 -9.06
C PHE A 156 -10.33 -4.69 -9.80
N SER A 157 -9.56 -5.59 -9.18
CA SER A 157 -9.00 -6.77 -9.84
C SER A 157 -9.82 -8.03 -9.62
N GLY A 158 -10.61 -8.06 -8.54
CA GLY A 158 -11.40 -9.23 -8.22
C GLY A 158 -12.39 -9.03 -7.09
N LYS A 159 -13.27 -10.02 -6.92
CA LYS A 159 -14.25 -10.04 -5.85
C LYS A 159 -14.66 -11.48 -5.50
N LEU A 160 -14.92 -11.71 -4.22
CA LEU A 160 -15.61 -12.90 -3.72
C LEU A 160 -16.85 -12.43 -2.96
N THR A 161 -18.04 -12.85 -3.41
CA THR A 161 -19.31 -12.40 -2.85
C THR A 161 -20.21 -13.59 -2.54
N TYR A 162 -20.67 -13.70 -1.29
CA TYR A 162 -21.46 -14.84 -0.81
C TYR A 162 -22.79 -14.38 -0.23
N SER A 163 -23.89 -14.77 -0.89
CA SER A 163 -25.26 -14.59 -0.40
C SER A 163 -25.68 -15.73 0.52
N ARG A 164 -26.74 -15.56 1.32
CA ARG A 164 -27.25 -16.59 2.27
C ARG A 164 -26.22 -16.98 3.34
N ILE A 165 -25.46 -16.01 3.81
CA ILE A 165 -24.52 -16.16 4.92
C ILE A 165 -25.10 -15.37 6.10
N GLU A 166 -25.75 -16.07 7.03
CA GLU A 166 -26.55 -15.47 8.10
C GLU A 166 -26.07 -15.93 9.47
N ASP A 167 -26.00 -17.23 9.66
CA ASP A 167 -25.68 -17.86 10.94
C ASP A 167 -24.17 -17.92 11.17
N PHE A 168 -23.83 -18.03 12.46
CA PHE A 168 -22.44 -18.14 12.87
C PHE A 168 -21.80 -19.40 12.26
N GLY A 169 -20.68 -19.22 11.56
CA GLY A 169 -19.90 -20.31 10.97
C GLY A 169 -20.36 -20.75 9.58
N ASP A 170 -21.38 -20.10 9.00
CA ASP A 170 -21.83 -20.38 7.63
C ASP A 170 -20.69 -20.27 6.61
N MET A 171 -19.85 -19.24 6.75
CA MET A 171 -18.76 -19.02 5.81
C MET A 171 -17.68 -20.11 5.91
N GLU A 172 -17.43 -20.65 7.08
CA GLU A 172 -16.43 -21.72 7.28
C GLU A 172 -16.86 -23.03 6.59
N LYS A 173 -18.18 -23.28 6.55
CA LYS A 173 -18.78 -24.48 5.96
C LYS A 173 -19.06 -24.34 4.47
N HIS A 174 -18.92 -23.14 3.89
CA HIS A 174 -19.29 -22.89 2.50
C HIS A 174 -18.40 -23.71 1.55
N GLU A 175 -19.03 -24.53 0.72
CA GLU A 175 -18.36 -25.59 -0.06
C GLU A 175 -17.24 -25.06 -0.96
N THR A 176 -17.42 -23.89 -1.57
CA THR A 176 -16.48 -23.35 -2.56
C THR A 176 -15.42 -22.40 -1.99
N VAL A 177 -15.57 -21.91 -0.75
CA VAL A 177 -14.83 -20.73 -0.27
C VAL A 177 -13.31 -20.91 -0.36
N ARG A 178 -12.82 -22.11 -0.03
CA ARG A 178 -11.38 -22.42 -0.06
C ARG A 178 -10.83 -22.41 -1.49
N GLN A 179 -11.57 -23.01 -2.42
CA GLN A 179 -11.16 -23.06 -3.83
C GLN A 179 -11.25 -21.68 -4.49
N ASP A 180 -12.28 -20.91 -4.17
CA ASP A 180 -12.48 -19.55 -4.68
C ASP A 180 -11.34 -18.63 -4.20
N ILE A 181 -10.98 -18.69 -2.90
CA ILE A 181 -9.83 -17.96 -2.35
C ILE A 181 -8.54 -18.36 -3.06
N LYS A 182 -8.26 -19.66 -3.18
CA LYS A 182 -7.04 -20.14 -3.82
C LYS A 182 -6.94 -19.63 -5.26
N THR A 183 -8.03 -19.72 -6.01
CA THR A 183 -8.11 -19.24 -7.40
C THR A 183 -7.85 -17.74 -7.47
N GLU A 184 -8.42 -16.95 -6.56
CA GLU A 184 -8.24 -15.50 -6.53
C GLU A 184 -6.81 -15.12 -6.12
N VAL A 185 -6.18 -15.84 -5.19
CA VAL A 185 -4.78 -15.64 -4.81
C VAL A 185 -3.82 -16.05 -5.93
N ASP A 186 -4.09 -17.16 -6.63
CA ASP A 186 -3.25 -17.63 -7.75
C ASP A 186 -3.23 -16.61 -8.91
N ARG A 187 -4.29 -15.82 -9.11
CA ARG A 187 -4.32 -14.70 -10.07
C ARG A 187 -3.34 -13.57 -9.73
N LEU A 188 -2.90 -13.46 -8.49
CA LEU A 188 -1.92 -12.48 -8.03
C LEU A 188 -0.47 -13.01 -8.12
N SER A 189 -0.27 -14.21 -8.69
CA SER A 189 1.02 -14.92 -8.68
C SER A 189 2.21 -14.14 -9.26
N SER A 190 1.97 -13.29 -10.26
CA SER A 190 3.00 -12.42 -10.84
C SER A 190 3.62 -11.46 -9.81
N LEU A 191 2.83 -10.99 -8.84
CA LEU A 191 3.31 -10.07 -7.80
C LEU A 191 4.22 -10.75 -6.77
N PHE A 192 4.13 -12.08 -6.63
CA PHE A 192 4.96 -12.88 -5.71
C PHE A 192 6.37 -13.13 -6.23
N GLN A 193 6.53 -13.16 -7.55
CA GLN A 193 7.78 -13.55 -8.22
C GLN A 193 8.68 -12.36 -8.55
N ARG A 194 8.29 -11.15 -8.12
CA ARG A 194 9.07 -9.94 -8.34
C ARG A 194 10.40 -10.02 -7.62
N LYS A 195 11.44 -9.57 -8.30
CA LYS A 195 12.78 -9.45 -7.72
C LYS A 195 12.75 -8.42 -6.60
N LYS A 196 13.30 -8.75 -5.44
CA LYS A 196 13.27 -7.90 -4.26
C LYS A 196 14.53 -7.06 -4.17
N ILE A 197 14.37 -5.73 -4.21
CA ILE A 197 15.47 -4.78 -4.09
C ILE A 197 15.23 -3.85 -2.91
N LEU A 198 16.21 -3.78 -2.00
CA LEU A 198 16.21 -2.85 -0.88
C LEU A 198 17.17 -1.70 -1.16
N PHE A 199 16.63 -0.48 -1.23
CA PHE A 199 17.41 0.75 -1.34
C PHE A 199 17.77 1.26 0.05
N ALA A 200 19.06 1.45 0.30
CA ALA A 200 19.57 1.87 1.61
C ALA A 200 20.32 3.20 1.51
N CYS A 201 19.96 4.14 2.37
CA CYS A 201 20.76 5.35 2.61
C CYS A 201 20.73 5.65 4.12
N ARG A 202 21.64 6.48 4.63
CA ARG A 202 21.76 6.72 6.09
C ARG A 202 20.42 6.98 6.80
N GLU A 203 19.68 7.99 6.36
CA GLU A 203 18.47 8.45 7.09
C GLU A 203 17.13 7.90 6.58
N ASN A 204 17.10 7.23 5.43
CA ASN A 204 15.87 6.85 4.72
C ASN A 204 14.85 8.00 4.54
N ALA A 205 15.34 9.23 4.43
CA ALA A 205 14.52 10.43 4.30
C ALA A 205 14.61 11.10 2.91
N GLY A 206 15.45 10.58 2.01
CA GLY A 206 15.77 11.21 0.72
C GLY A 206 16.07 10.18 -0.37
N ARG A 207 17.36 9.98 -0.66
CA ARG A 207 17.86 9.17 -1.79
C ARG A 207 17.19 7.80 -1.93
N SER A 208 17.14 7.00 -0.87
CA SER A 208 16.57 5.65 -0.95
C SER A 208 15.04 5.64 -1.16
N GLN A 209 14.33 6.63 -0.64
CA GLN A 209 12.89 6.79 -0.86
C GLN A 209 12.60 7.22 -2.31
N MET A 210 13.39 8.13 -2.88
CA MET A 210 13.31 8.50 -4.30
C MET A 210 13.54 7.28 -5.20
N ALA A 211 14.60 6.51 -4.94
CA ALA A 211 14.92 5.32 -5.72
C ALA A 211 13.81 4.27 -5.65
N GLN A 212 13.27 4.00 -4.45
CA GLN A 212 12.12 3.13 -4.28
C GLN A 212 10.91 3.61 -5.09
N ALA A 213 10.59 4.91 -5.03
CA ALA A 213 9.47 5.49 -5.75
C ALA A 213 9.63 5.33 -7.28
N PHE A 214 10.81 5.64 -7.82
CA PHE A 214 11.06 5.47 -9.25
C PHE A 214 10.99 4.01 -9.69
N VAL A 215 11.52 3.05 -8.91
CA VAL A 215 11.40 1.63 -9.26
C VAL A 215 9.95 1.17 -9.22
N ARG A 216 9.18 1.54 -8.19
CA ARG A 216 7.75 1.18 -8.11
C ARG A 216 6.98 1.74 -9.30
N TYR A 217 7.28 2.98 -9.71
CA TYR A 217 6.64 3.65 -10.83
C TYR A 217 7.00 3.03 -12.19
N HIS A 218 8.29 2.78 -12.46
CA HIS A 218 8.77 2.32 -13.76
C HIS A 218 8.76 0.80 -13.95
N ALA A 219 8.88 0.02 -12.87
CA ALA A 219 9.07 -1.42 -12.93
C ALA A 219 8.38 -2.20 -11.80
N GLY A 220 7.33 -1.65 -11.18
CA GLY A 220 6.64 -2.27 -10.06
C GLY A 220 6.10 -3.68 -10.33
N GLY A 221 5.81 -4.03 -11.58
CA GLY A 221 5.32 -5.36 -11.97
C GLY A 221 6.41 -6.43 -12.02
N ARG A 222 7.69 -6.02 -12.10
CA ARG A 222 8.87 -6.90 -12.15
C ARG A 222 9.71 -6.84 -10.88
N ILE A 223 9.72 -5.69 -10.22
CA ILE A 223 10.57 -5.41 -9.07
C ILE A 223 9.72 -4.98 -7.88
N ASP A 224 9.94 -5.64 -6.77
CA ASP A 224 9.42 -5.25 -5.48
C ASP A 224 10.50 -4.42 -4.78
N ALA A 225 10.23 -3.11 -4.62
CA ALA A 225 11.20 -2.17 -4.07
C ALA A 225 10.77 -1.69 -2.69
N GLN A 226 11.70 -1.79 -1.74
CA GLN A 226 11.62 -1.17 -0.42
C GLN A 226 12.80 -0.23 -0.20
N SER A 227 12.66 0.69 0.75
CA SER A 227 13.76 1.53 1.21
C SER A 227 13.92 1.46 2.72
N ALA A 228 15.14 1.68 3.20
CA ALA A 228 15.47 1.72 4.61
C ALA A 228 16.74 2.55 4.88
N GLY A 229 17.09 2.71 6.16
CA GLY A 229 18.29 3.43 6.56
C GLY A 229 18.96 2.92 7.82
N SER A 230 20.26 3.17 7.93
CA SER A 230 21.10 2.80 9.07
C SER A 230 20.80 3.64 10.31
N GLN A 231 20.41 4.90 10.12
CA GLN A 231 20.03 5.87 11.15
C GLN A 231 18.75 6.60 10.72
N PRO A 232 17.59 5.93 10.70
CA PRO A 232 16.37 6.49 10.13
C PRO A 232 15.96 7.81 10.79
N ALA A 233 15.63 8.82 9.98
CA ALA A 233 15.05 10.07 10.46
C ALA A 233 13.60 9.87 10.92
N GLU A 234 13.02 10.86 11.60
CA GLU A 234 11.61 10.80 12.02
C GLU A 234 10.64 10.92 10.83
N LYS A 235 11.00 11.69 9.80
CA LYS A 235 10.15 12.04 8.66
C LYS A 235 10.98 12.13 7.39
N ILE A 236 10.29 12.02 6.25
CA ILE A 236 10.88 12.30 4.95
C ILE A 236 11.25 13.78 4.85
N ASN A 237 12.33 14.05 4.11
CA ASN A 237 12.78 15.41 3.85
C ASN A 237 11.75 16.15 2.98
N PRO A 238 11.15 17.27 3.45
CA PRO A 238 10.14 18.00 2.69
C PRO A 238 10.63 18.53 1.34
N ILE A 239 11.92 18.91 1.24
CA ILE A 239 12.53 19.39 -0.01
C ILE A 239 12.62 18.24 -1.03
N MET A 240 12.85 17.01 -0.56
CA MET A 240 12.79 15.83 -1.43
C MET A 240 11.35 15.57 -1.90
N GLU A 241 10.37 15.65 -1.00
CA GLU A 241 8.97 15.46 -1.38
C GLU A 241 8.55 16.49 -2.44
N GLU A 242 8.92 17.76 -2.27
CA GLU A 242 8.71 18.82 -3.25
C GLU A 242 9.36 18.48 -4.60
N ALA A 243 10.63 18.07 -4.61
CA ALA A 243 11.33 17.68 -5.84
C ALA A 243 10.65 16.48 -6.55
N MET A 244 10.12 15.50 -5.81
CA MET A 244 9.38 14.37 -6.41
C MET A 244 8.01 14.79 -6.94
N GLN A 245 7.33 15.72 -6.26
CA GLN A 245 6.04 16.24 -6.74
C GLN A 245 6.18 17.02 -8.04
N GLU A 246 7.28 17.74 -8.26
CA GLU A 246 7.59 18.40 -9.53
C GLU A 246 7.72 17.42 -10.71
N SER A 247 8.17 16.19 -10.47
CA SER A 247 8.19 15.12 -11.47
C SER A 247 6.86 14.36 -11.57
N GLY A 248 5.83 14.82 -10.86
CA GLY A 248 4.50 14.20 -10.83
C GLY A 248 4.42 12.93 -9.99
N ILE A 249 5.43 12.62 -9.17
CA ILE A 249 5.49 11.40 -8.37
C ILE A 249 5.14 11.69 -6.90
N ASP A 250 4.21 10.92 -6.37
CA ASP A 250 3.67 11.12 -5.03
C ASP A 250 4.35 10.26 -3.97
N VAL A 251 5.28 10.84 -3.23
CA VAL A 251 5.99 10.15 -2.13
C VAL A 251 5.39 10.42 -0.74
N ALA A 252 4.24 11.09 -0.65
CA ALA A 252 3.59 11.35 0.63
C ALA A 252 3.23 10.07 1.38
N PHE A 253 3.11 10.18 2.71
CA PHE A 253 2.77 9.10 3.65
C PHE A 253 3.78 7.95 3.76
N GLN A 254 4.88 8.00 3.01
CA GLN A 254 6.03 7.15 3.26
C GLN A 254 6.69 7.56 4.58
N LYS A 255 7.24 6.58 5.31
CA LYS A 255 7.92 6.80 6.59
C LYS A 255 9.33 6.20 6.52
N PRO A 256 10.36 6.87 7.06
CA PRO A 256 11.65 6.26 7.25
C PRO A 256 11.54 5.00 8.12
N ARG A 257 12.35 3.99 7.85
CA ARG A 257 12.40 2.73 8.61
C ARG A 257 13.82 2.21 8.76
N SER A 258 14.03 1.41 9.81
CA SER A 258 15.31 0.74 10.08
C SER A 258 15.65 -0.27 8.99
N ILE A 259 16.94 -0.30 8.65
CA ILE A 259 17.51 -1.29 7.72
C ILE A 259 17.45 -2.71 8.29
N ASP A 260 17.63 -2.89 9.59
CA ASP A 260 17.56 -4.21 10.23
C ASP A 260 16.15 -4.79 10.15
N ASP A 261 15.15 -3.97 10.50
CA ASP A 261 13.74 -4.36 10.38
C ASP A 261 13.38 -4.64 8.92
N ALA A 262 13.87 -3.83 7.99
CA ALA A 262 13.64 -4.04 6.56
C ALA A 262 14.23 -5.36 6.09
N ILE A 263 15.47 -5.68 6.44
CA ILE A 263 16.12 -6.93 6.03
C ILE A 263 15.38 -8.14 6.62
N ALA A 264 15.07 -8.11 7.92
CA ALA A 264 14.40 -9.20 8.61
C ALA A 264 13.02 -9.51 8.01
N GLU A 265 12.25 -8.46 7.70
CA GLU A 265 10.93 -8.60 7.10
C GLU A 265 10.99 -8.94 5.61
N PHE A 266 11.81 -8.22 4.83
CA PHE A 266 11.73 -8.18 3.38
C PHE A 266 12.51 -9.30 2.71
N LYS A 267 13.68 -9.65 3.27
CA LYS A 267 14.64 -10.63 2.73
C LYS A 267 14.99 -10.30 1.26
N PRO A 268 15.75 -9.22 1.02
CA PRO A 268 16.04 -8.75 -0.34
C PRO A 268 16.94 -9.72 -1.11
N ASP A 269 16.79 -9.78 -2.43
CA ASP A 269 17.72 -10.47 -3.33
C ASP A 269 18.93 -9.58 -3.66
N MET A 270 18.72 -8.26 -3.58
CA MET A 270 19.71 -7.24 -3.87
C MET A 270 19.55 -6.02 -2.97
N MET A 271 20.66 -5.43 -2.57
CA MET A 271 20.73 -4.17 -1.85
C MET A 271 21.47 -3.13 -2.69
N VAL A 272 20.87 -1.94 -2.79
CA VAL A 272 21.48 -0.78 -3.44
C VAL A 272 21.79 0.25 -2.36
N THR A 273 23.06 0.53 -2.10
CA THR A 273 23.50 1.47 -1.07
C THR A 273 23.81 2.83 -1.66
N MET A 274 23.42 3.88 -0.93
CA MET A 274 23.51 5.28 -1.37
C MET A 274 24.01 6.12 -0.20
N GLY A 275 25.32 6.31 -0.10
CA GLY A 275 25.93 7.16 0.93
C GLY A 275 25.80 6.64 2.37
N CYS A 276 25.69 5.33 2.60
CA CYS A 276 25.78 4.73 3.96
C CYS A 276 27.17 4.21 4.34
N GLY A 277 28.15 4.23 3.41
CA GLY A 277 29.50 3.73 3.69
C GLY A 277 29.48 2.29 4.22
N GLU A 278 30.20 2.05 5.32
CA GLU A 278 30.27 0.75 6.02
C GLU A 278 29.16 0.55 7.07
N GLU A 279 28.24 1.50 7.25
CA GLU A 279 27.17 1.40 8.26
C GLU A 279 26.05 0.42 7.87
N CYS A 280 25.97 0.04 6.60
CA CYS A 280 24.95 -0.87 6.10
C CYS A 280 25.32 -2.33 6.47
N PRO A 281 24.44 -3.10 7.13
CA PRO A 281 24.75 -4.46 7.56
C PRO A 281 25.00 -5.42 6.39
N PHE A 282 25.90 -6.38 6.61
CA PHE A 282 26.15 -7.47 5.67
C PHE A 282 25.07 -8.55 5.80
N VAL A 283 24.46 -8.91 4.66
CA VAL A 283 23.42 -9.92 4.56
C VAL A 283 23.94 -11.04 3.64
N PRO A 284 24.15 -12.26 4.17
CA PRO A 284 24.64 -13.37 3.38
C PRO A 284 23.74 -13.69 2.17
N GLY A 285 24.36 -13.88 1.00
CA GLY A 285 23.66 -14.27 -0.24
C GLY A 285 23.01 -13.12 -1.02
N VAL A 286 23.09 -11.88 -0.53
CA VAL A 286 22.52 -10.70 -1.18
C VAL A 286 23.53 -10.06 -2.12
N LYS A 287 23.07 -9.61 -3.30
CA LYS A 287 23.91 -8.83 -4.23
C LYS A 287 23.96 -7.36 -3.79
N TYR A 288 25.13 -6.75 -3.85
CA TYR A 288 25.33 -5.34 -3.48
C TYR A 288 25.70 -4.49 -4.68
N GLU A 289 25.10 -3.31 -4.78
CA GLU A 289 25.50 -2.25 -5.71
C GLU A 289 25.58 -0.93 -4.95
N ASN A 290 26.68 -0.20 -5.12
CA ASN A 290 26.86 1.10 -4.47
C ASN A 290 26.68 2.21 -5.51
N TRP A 291 25.74 3.13 -5.25
CA TRP A 291 25.55 4.32 -6.05
C TRP A 291 26.23 5.50 -5.37
N ASP A 292 27.33 5.94 -5.99
CA ASP A 292 27.95 7.20 -5.63
C ASP A 292 27.02 8.35 -6.02
N LEU A 293 26.48 9.01 -5.00
CA LEU A 293 25.49 10.07 -5.11
C LEU A 293 25.75 11.11 -4.00
N PRO A 294 25.74 12.40 -4.34
CA PRO A 294 25.93 13.44 -3.35
C PRO A 294 24.83 13.41 -2.28
N ASP A 295 25.14 13.95 -1.09
CA ASP A 295 24.16 14.08 -0.01
C ASP A 295 23.28 15.32 -0.20
N PRO A 296 21.96 15.16 -0.41
CA PRO A 296 21.04 16.28 -0.52
C PRO A 296 20.66 16.91 0.83
N SER A 297 21.09 16.35 1.97
CA SER A 297 20.69 16.86 3.29
C SER A 297 21.13 18.31 3.51
N GLY A 298 20.19 19.16 3.90
CA GLY A 298 20.40 20.61 4.11
C GLY A 298 20.71 21.41 2.85
N LYS A 299 20.61 20.82 1.64
CA LYS A 299 20.89 21.51 0.37
C LYS A 299 19.65 22.20 -0.21
N PRO A 300 19.81 23.24 -1.05
CA PRO A 300 18.70 23.89 -1.75
C PRO A 300 17.99 22.94 -2.73
N ILE A 301 16.72 23.25 -3.05
CA ILE A 301 15.89 22.46 -3.97
C ILE A 301 16.56 22.18 -5.32
N GLU A 302 17.31 23.15 -5.88
CA GLU A 302 18.03 22.96 -7.15
C GLU A 302 19.00 21.78 -7.11
N PHE A 303 19.71 21.62 -6.00
CA PHE A 303 20.63 20.49 -5.81
C PHE A 303 19.87 19.18 -5.59
N VAL A 304 18.73 19.23 -4.89
CA VAL A 304 17.90 18.05 -4.68
C VAL A 304 17.30 17.57 -6.01
N ARG A 305 16.97 18.48 -6.93
CA ARG A 305 16.52 18.15 -8.30
C ARG A 305 17.61 17.41 -9.08
N THR A 306 18.86 17.86 -9.03
CA THR A 306 19.96 17.15 -9.70
C THR A 306 20.14 15.74 -9.14
N VAL A 307 20.07 15.58 -7.81
CA VAL A 307 20.14 14.24 -7.17
C VAL A 307 18.96 13.36 -7.58
N ARG A 308 17.74 13.91 -7.63
CA ARG A 308 16.54 13.20 -8.09
C ARG A 308 16.74 12.66 -9.49
N ASP A 309 17.19 13.50 -10.41
CA ASP A 309 17.34 13.16 -11.82
C ASP A 309 18.45 12.09 -12.01
N ASP A 310 19.57 12.22 -11.29
CA ASP A 310 20.63 11.21 -11.26
C ASP A 310 20.13 9.84 -10.75
N ILE A 311 19.30 9.85 -9.69
CA ILE A 311 18.69 8.63 -9.15
C ILE A 311 17.76 8.00 -10.18
N GLU A 312 16.93 8.78 -10.86
CA GLU A 312 16.02 8.25 -11.87
C GLU A 312 16.79 7.58 -13.01
N GLN A 313 17.88 8.18 -13.49
CA GLN A 313 18.73 7.58 -14.54
C GLN A 313 19.38 6.28 -14.07
N LYS A 314 19.92 6.25 -12.85
CA LYS A 314 20.48 5.03 -12.25
C LYS A 314 19.42 3.94 -12.08
N VAL A 315 18.20 4.30 -11.69
CA VAL A 315 17.05 3.39 -11.61
C VAL A 315 16.71 2.82 -12.99
N LYS A 316 16.63 3.64 -14.04
CA LYS A 316 16.36 3.16 -15.41
C LYS A 316 17.44 2.18 -15.88
N HIS A 317 18.71 2.52 -15.70
CA HIS A 317 19.83 1.62 -16.03
C HIS A 317 19.83 0.33 -15.19
N LEU A 318 19.40 0.37 -13.94
CA LEU A 318 19.23 -0.84 -13.12
C LEU A 318 18.10 -1.71 -13.70
N ILE A 319 16.96 -1.10 -14.04
CA ILE A 319 15.79 -1.80 -14.59
C ILE A 319 16.10 -2.48 -15.93
N ASP A 320 16.90 -1.83 -16.80
CA ASP A 320 17.23 -2.36 -18.13
C ASP A 320 18.17 -3.58 -18.08
N ARG A 321 18.97 -3.71 -17.02
CA ARG A 321 19.90 -4.83 -16.83
C ARG A 321 19.28 -6.03 -16.10
N LEU A 322 18.07 -5.89 -15.56
CA LEU A 322 17.39 -6.87 -14.71
C LEU A 322 16.25 -7.58 -15.43
#